data_AF-A0A2N3BAS4-F1
#
_entry.id   AF-A0A2N3BAS4-F1
#
_cell.length_a   1.000
_cell.length_b   1.000
_cell.length_c   1.000
_cell.angle_alpha   90.00
_cell.angle_beta   90.00
_cell.angle_gamma   90.00
#
_symmetry.space_group_name_H-M   'P 1'
#
loop_
_entity.id
_entity.type
_entity.pdbx_description
1 polymer ?
#
loop_
_entity_poly.entity_id
_entity_poly.type
_entity_poly.pdbx_seq_one_letter_code
_entity_poly.pdbx_strand_id
1 'polypeptide(L)'
;MRDTLITVCRQFLRPATIEHLRHWWASDGLFHHRIHMPDGAIDPVTVRQIFTAYGVNRGLRSGNEGLVAEILQDELQYWPEQLLDRAERARHIATKLSQTPGISGETITKGVLLSGVSKVVWFVRPQGWTLYDSFARRGLGSSLRATGRDEYEKYYNRLDFLRFPMAMDFAREVIAASPFPYLWPERIHDKYLMLCGHVPDQGLTVVADDAHDALLDLWSGFHGPKIVTQIETLVDELVRAVCDQQAFQAHTLPRGQ
;
A
#
# COMPACT_ATOMS: atom_id res chain seq x y z
N MET A 1 15.39 8.20 22.60
CA MET A 1 14.84 7.06 21.83
C MET A 1 13.44 7.34 21.30
N ARG A 2 12.47 7.72 22.15
CA ARG A 2 11.11 8.13 21.72
C ARG A 2 11.12 9.31 20.73
N ASP A 3 11.83 10.39 21.05
CA ASP A 3 11.88 11.58 20.18
C ASP A 3 12.54 11.30 18.83
N THR A 4 13.59 10.48 18.82
CA THR A 4 14.25 10.01 17.59
C THR A 4 13.30 9.20 16.72
N LEU A 5 12.49 8.31 17.31
CA LEU A 5 11.50 7.52 16.59
C LEU A 5 10.38 8.38 16.01
N ILE A 6 9.89 9.36 16.79
CA ILE A 6 8.89 10.34 16.34
C ILE A 6 9.41 11.11 15.12
N THR A 7 10.65 11.60 15.19
CA THR A 7 11.28 12.33 14.08
C THR A 7 11.38 11.46 12.82
N VAL A 8 11.87 10.23 12.94
CA VAL A 8 11.97 9.30 11.80
C VAL A 8 10.59 8.95 11.23
N CYS A 9 9.59 8.71 12.08
CA CYS A 9 8.23 8.45 11.61
C CYS A 9 7.65 9.65 10.85
N ARG A 10 7.81 10.89 11.36
CA ARG A 10 7.39 12.11 10.66
C ARG A 10 8.07 12.25 9.30
N GLN A 11 9.37 11.97 9.25
CA GLN A 11 10.20 12.11 8.06
C GLN A 11 9.68 11.30 6.86
N PHE A 12 9.09 10.12 7.09
CA PHE A 12 8.55 9.27 6.02
C PHE A 12 7.02 9.30 5.90
N LEU A 13 6.30 9.48 7.01
CA LEU A 13 4.83 9.45 7.00
C LEU A 13 4.24 10.67 6.29
N ARG A 14 4.91 11.83 6.44
CA ARG A 14 4.55 13.06 5.75
C ARG A 14 4.64 12.93 4.22
N PRO A 15 5.80 12.61 3.63
CA PRO A 15 5.89 12.40 2.19
C PRO A 15 5.01 11.24 1.71
N ALA A 16 4.78 10.20 2.51
CA ALA A 16 3.85 9.13 2.14
C ALA A 16 2.39 9.60 2.02
N THR A 17 1.93 10.45 2.95
CA THR A 17 0.58 11.02 2.95
C THR A 17 0.39 11.96 1.76
N ILE A 18 1.36 12.84 1.56
CA ILE A 18 1.51 13.71 0.39
C ILE A 18 1.41 12.88 -0.89
N GLU A 19 2.26 11.88 -1.04
CA GLU A 19 2.32 11.08 -2.26
C GLU A 19 1.03 10.27 -2.48
N HIS A 20 0.33 9.86 -1.42
CA HIS A 20 -0.99 9.26 -1.54
C HIS A 20 -2.02 10.24 -2.09
N LEU A 21 -2.09 11.44 -1.53
CA LEU A 21 -3.06 12.44 -1.96
C LEU A 21 -2.80 12.90 -3.41
N ARG A 22 -1.53 13.01 -3.83
CA ARG A 22 -1.17 13.26 -5.26
C ARG A 22 -1.66 12.14 -6.17
N HIS A 23 -1.35 10.89 -5.83
CA HIS A 23 -1.79 9.74 -6.61
C HIS A 23 -3.31 9.61 -6.65
N TRP A 24 -3.99 9.90 -5.55
CA TRP A 24 -5.44 9.87 -5.48
C TRP A 24 -6.08 10.80 -6.51
N TRP A 25 -5.61 12.05 -6.59
CA TRP A 25 -6.11 13.01 -7.57
C TRP A 25 -5.68 12.72 -9.00
N ALA A 26 -4.47 12.16 -9.19
CA ALA A 26 -3.96 11.87 -10.53
C ALA A 26 -4.57 10.61 -11.17
N SER A 27 -4.79 9.55 -10.38
CA SER A 27 -5.17 8.23 -10.93
C SER A 27 -5.91 7.32 -9.95
N ASP A 28 -5.42 7.13 -8.72
CA ASP A 28 -5.93 6.10 -7.81
C ASP A 28 -7.43 6.33 -7.48
N GLY A 29 -7.84 7.59 -7.29
CA GLY A 29 -9.24 7.95 -7.02
C GLY A 29 -10.16 7.68 -8.21
N LEU A 30 -9.67 7.81 -9.45
CA LEU A 30 -10.44 7.50 -10.66
C LEU A 30 -10.68 5.99 -10.78
N PHE A 31 -9.64 5.18 -10.55
CA PHE A 31 -9.77 3.72 -10.58
C PHE A 31 -10.70 3.21 -9.48
N HIS A 32 -10.53 3.74 -8.26
CA HIS A 32 -11.42 3.43 -7.15
C HIS A 32 -12.86 3.82 -7.48
N HIS A 33 -13.10 5.04 -7.94
CA HIS A 33 -14.46 5.49 -8.28
C HIS A 33 -15.12 4.58 -9.32
N ARG A 34 -14.42 4.25 -10.41
CA ARG A 34 -14.97 3.41 -11.48
C ARG A 34 -15.33 1.99 -11.02
N ILE A 35 -14.48 1.37 -10.19
CA ILE A 35 -14.73 0.02 -9.65
C ILE A 35 -15.95 0.00 -8.71
N HIS A 36 -16.25 1.11 -8.01
CA HIS A 36 -17.34 1.20 -7.04
C HIS A 36 -18.60 1.89 -7.58
N MET A 37 -18.72 2.09 -8.90
CA MET A 37 -19.97 2.55 -9.52
C MET A 37 -21.08 1.47 -9.41
N PRO A 38 -22.38 1.82 -9.57
CA PRO A 38 -23.48 0.85 -9.48
C PRO A 38 -23.40 -0.31 -10.50
N ASP A 39 -22.78 -0.06 -11.65
CA ASP A 39 -22.44 -1.03 -12.68
C ASP A 39 -21.00 -1.57 -12.55
N GLY A 40 -20.33 -1.23 -11.44
CA GLY A 40 -18.91 -1.36 -11.14
C GLY A 40 -18.40 -2.80 -11.14
N ALA A 41 -18.26 -3.35 -12.33
CA ALA A 41 -17.49 -4.54 -12.59
C ALA A 41 -16.00 -4.18 -12.67
N ILE A 42 -15.16 -5.11 -12.28
CA ILE A 42 -13.74 -5.08 -12.65
C ILE A 42 -13.69 -5.24 -14.16
N ASP A 43 -13.57 -4.13 -14.89
CA ASP A 43 -13.60 -4.14 -16.34
C ASP A 43 -12.19 -4.24 -16.96
N PRO A 44 -12.06 -4.73 -18.21
CA PRO A 44 -10.77 -4.93 -18.86
C PRO A 44 -9.94 -3.66 -19.00
N VAL A 45 -10.58 -2.51 -19.22
CA VAL A 45 -9.92 -1.21 -19.39
C VAL A 45 -9.32 -0.77 -18.07
N THR A 46 -10.06 -0.90 -16.97
CA THR A 46 -9.57 -0.55 -15.63
C THR A 46 -8.41 -1.44 -15.19
N VAL A 47 -8.49 -2.76 -15.44
CA VAL A 47 -7.37 -3.69 -15.20
C VAL A 47 -6.12 -3.25 -15.98
N ARG A 48 -6.26 -2.95 -17.28
CA ARG A 48 -5.14 -2.47 -18.11
C ARG A 48 -4.52 -1.19 -17.54
N GLN A 49 -5.36 -0.23 -17.15
CA GLN A 49 -4.92 1.06 -16.64
C GLN A 49 -4.17 0.91 -15.31
N ILE A 50 -4.69 0.12 -14.37
CA ILE A 50 -4.00 -0.21 -13.12
C ILE A 50 -2.66 -0.88 -13.41
N PHE A 51 -2.64 -1.91 -14.27
CA PHE A 51 -1.40 -2.62 -14.56
C PHE A 51 -0.33 -1.72 -15.19
N THR A 52 -0.76 -0.77 -16.03
CA THR A 52 0.13 0.20 -16.66
C THR A 52 0.64 1.23 -15.66
N ALA A 53 -0.25 1.84 -14.87
CA ALA A 53 0.09 2.86 -13.88
C ALA A 53 1.08 2.33 -12.83
N TYR A 54 1.02 1.04 -12.53
CA TYR A 54 1.88 0.39 -11.55
C TYR A 54 3.05 -0.40 -12.17
N GLY A 55 3.26 -0.32 -13.48
CA GLY A 55 4.40 -0.97 -14.15
C GLY A 55 4.42 -2.50 -14.11
N VAL A 56 3.27 -3.13 -13.86
CA VAL A 56 3.08 -4.60 -13.81
C VAL A 56 2.52 -5.17 -15.12
N ASN A 57 2.41 -4.35 -16.16
CA ASN A 57 1.98 -4.74 -17.50
C ASN A 57 3.03 -5.56 -18.28
N ARG A 58 4.29 -5.57 -17.84
CA ARG A 58 5.40 -6.30 -18.48
C ARG A 58 5.15 -7.81 -18.40
N GLY A 59 4.48 -8.33 -19.42
CA GLY A 59 4.25 -9.75 -19.66
C GLY A 59 2.79 -10.19 -19.64
N LEU A 60 1.83 -9.28 -19.33
CA LEU A 60 0.45 -9.52 -19.72
C LEU A 60 0.39 -9.47 -21.26
N ARG A 61 -0.03 -10.56 -21.89
CA ARG A 61 -0.26 -10.57 -23.33
C ARG A 61 -1.44 -9.64 -23.63
N SER A 62 -1.24 -8.67 -24.53
CA SER A 62 -2.28 -7.73 -24.97
C SER A 62 -3.55 -8.48 -25.37
N GLY A 63 -4.70 -7.98 -24.93
CA GLY A 63 -6.02 -8.55 -25.23
C GLY A 63 -6.54 -9.55 -24.18
N ASN A 64 -5.74 -9.94 -23.18
CA ASN A 64 -6.19 -10.84 -22.12
C ASN A 64 -6.76 -10.12 -20.89
N GLU A 65 -6.87 -8.80 -20.93
CA GLU A 65 -7.37 -8.04 -19.78
C GLU A 65 -8.82 -8.40 -19.43
N GLY A 66 -9.60 -8.86 -20.42
CA GLY A 66 -10.95 -9.38 -20.18
C GLY A 66 -10.98 -10.65 -19.35
N LEU A 67 -10.10 -11.60 -19.64
CA LEU A 67 -9.98 -12.83 -18.84
C LEU A 67 -9.46 -12.54 -17.43
N VAL A 68 -8.50 -11.61 -17.31
CA VAL A 68 -7.99 -11.19 -15.99
C VAL A 68 -9.10 -10.54 -15.17
N ALA A 69 -9.88 -9.64 -15.78
CA ALA A 69 -11.03 -8.98 -15.19
C ALA A 69 -12.09 -9.99 -14.71
N GLU A 70 -12.48 -10.94 -15.57
CA GLU A 70 -13.46 -11.98 -15.24
C GLU A 70 -13.00 -12.84 -14.05
N ILE A 71 -11.76 -13.32 -14.06
CA ILE A 71 -11.20 -14.12 -12.98
C ILE A 71 -11.16 -13.32 -11.67
N LEU A 72 -10.74 -12.05 -11.70
CA LEU A 72 -10.74 -11.21 -10.51
C LEU A 72 -12.16 -10.96 -9.99
N GLN A 73 -13.13 -10.74 -10.88
CA GLN A 73 -14.52 -10.49 -10.52
C GLN A 73 -15.15 -11.70 -9.82
N ASP A 74 -14.91 -12.91 -10.35
CA ASP A 74 -15.37 -14.17 -9.78
C ASP A 74 -14.69 -14.44 -8.43
N GLU A 75 -13.36 -14.34 -8.38
CA GLU A 75 -12.59 -14.70 -7.20
C GLU A 75 -12.76 -13.72 -6.03
N LEU A 76 -13.12 -12.45 -6.29
CA LEU A 76 -13.30 -11.42 -5.26
C LEU A 76 -14.74 -11.29 -4.75
N GLN A 77 -15.65 -12.16 -5.19
CA GLN A 77 -16.97 -12.32 -4.56
C GLN A 77 -16.85 -12.70 -3.08
N TYR A 78 -15.85 -13.53 -2.77
CA TYR A 78 -15.46 -13.85 -1.40
C TYR A 78 -14.11 -13.21 -1.09
N TRP A 79 -14.07 -12.41 -0.01
CA TRP A 79 -12.86 -11.80 0.49
C TRP A 79 -12.70 -12.13 1.99
N PRO A 80 -11.64 -12.85 2.40
CA PRO A 80 -11.46 -13.23 3.79
C PRO A 80 -11.34 -12.03 4.74
N GLU A 81 -11.60 -12.24 6.03
CA GLU A 81 -11.45 -11.19 7.05
C GLU A 81 -10.00 -11.00 7.50
N GLN A 82 -9.26 -12.11 7.67
CA GLN A 82 -7.90 -12.09 8.21
C GLN A 82 -6.85 -11.77 7.13
N LEU A 83 -5.81 -11.02 7.50
CA LEU A 83 -4.76 -10.56 6.57
C LEU A 83 -4.05 -11.71 5.86
N LEU A 84 -3.71 -12.77 6.59
CA LEU A 84 -2.99 -13.91 6.03
C LEU A 84 -3.87 -14.69 5.05
N ASP A 85 -5.15 -14.88 5.35
CA ASP A 85 -6.11 -15.53 4.45
C ASP A 85 -6.33 -14.71 3.17
N ARG A 86 -6.36 -13.38 3.28
CA ARG A 86 -6.40 -12.46 2.12
C ARG A 86 -5.15 -12.62 1.25
N ALA A 87 -3.99 -12.76 1.88
CA ALA A 87 -2.73 -12.98 1.17
C ALA A 87 -2.71 -14.33 0.44
N GLU A 88 -3.20 -15.40 1.08
CA GLU A 88 -3.41 -16.69 0.43
C GLU A 88 -4.38 -16.60 -0.74
N ARG A 89 -5.49 -15.86 -0.58
CA ARG A 89 -6.47 -15.64 -1.65
C ARG A 89 -5.85 -14.92 -2.84
N ALA A 90 -5.10 -13.84 -2.63
CA ALA A 90 -4.40 -13.14 -3.70
C ALA A 90 -3.37 -14.04 -4.41
N ARG A 91 -2.67 -14.90 -3.67
CA ARG A 91 -1.75 -15.90 -4.24
C ARG A 91 -2.47 -16.96 -5.06
N HIS A 92 -3.62 -17.43 -4.58
CA HIS A 92 -4.48 -18.35 -5.32
C HIS A 92 -4.92 -17.74 -6.65
N ILE A 93 -5.41 -16.50 -6.64
CA ILE A 93 -5.80 -15.76 -7.86
C ILE A 93 -4.62 -15.64 -8.83
N ALA A 94 -3.45 -15.21 -8.35
CA ALA A 94 -2.25 -15.11 -9.18
C ALA A 94 -1.83 -16.47 -9.77
N THR A 95 -2.01 -17.55 -9.02
CA THR A 95 -1.74 -18.92 -9.50
C THR A 95 -2.74 -19.34 -10.58
N LYS A 96 -4.03 -19.08 -10.38
CA LYS A 96 -5.10 -19.32 -11.37
C LYS A 96 -4.79 -18.58 -12.67
N LEU A 97 -4.49 -17.28 -12.59
CA LEU A 97 -4.08 -16.45 -13.74
C LEU A 97 -2.85 -17.02 -14.46
N SER A 98 -1.86 -17.53 -13.72
CA SER A 98 -0.65 -18.13 -14.31
C SER A 98 -0.89 -19.47 -15.01
N GLN A 99 -2.02 -20.14 -14.72
CA GLN A 99 -2.41 -21.43 -15.30
C GLN A 99 -3.43 -21.25 -16.43
N THR A 100 -4.07 -20.08 -16.55
CA THR A 100 -5.05 -19.79 -17.59
C THR A 100 -4.36 -19.64 -18.96
N PRO A 101 -4.74 -20.43 -19.97
CA PRO A 101 -4.22 -20.30 -21.32
C PRO A 101 -4.43 -18.87 -21.87
N GLY A 102 -3.38 -18.30 -22.47
CA GLY A 102 -3.42 -16.97 -23.05
C GLY A 102 -2.96 -15.84 -22.12
N ILE A 103 -3.06 -15.99 -20.79
CA ILE A 103 -2.69 -14.93 -19.83
C ILE A 103 -1.17 -14.86 -19.61
N SER A 104 -0.53 -15.98 -19.26
CA SER A 104 0.91 -16.01 -19.00
C SER A 104 1.69 -16.21 -20.31
N GLY A 105 2.43 -15.18 -20.73
CA GLY A 105 3.52 -15.36 -21.69
C GLY A 105 4.75 -16.02 -21.05
N GLU A 106 5.75 -16.38 -21.86
CA GLU A 106 7.04 -16.92 -21.40
C GLU A 106 7.78 -16.00 -20.41
N THR A 107 7.43 -14.71 -20.39
CA THR A 107 8.07 -13.67 -19.60
C THR A 107 7.37 -13.30 -18.29
N ILE A 108 6.13 -13.75 -18.06
CA ILE A 108 5.42 -13.43 -16.81
C ILE A 108 5.87 -14.40 -15.70
N THR A 109 6.48 -13.86 -14.65
CA THR A 109 6.75 -14.64 -13.45
C THR A 109 5.51 -14.64 -12.54
N LYS A 110 5.36 -15.69 -11.72
CA LYS A 110 4.33 -15.72 -10.67
C LYS A 110 4.40 -14.49 -9.75
N GLY A 111 5.60 -13.95 -9.51
CA GLY A 111 5.79 -12.74 -8.70
C GLY A 111 5.22 -11.47 -9.33
N VAL A 112 5.32 -11.31 -10.66
CA VAL A 112 4.72 -10.19 -11.39
C VAL A 112 3.19 -10.25 -11.31
N LEU A 113 2.61 -11.42 -11.58
CA LEU A 113 1.17 -11.62 -11.45
C LEU A 113 0.68 -11.36 -10.03
N LEU A 114 1.41 -11.86 -9.02
CA LEU A 114 1.06 -11.65 -7.62
C LEU A 114 1.08 -10.17 -7.22
N SER A 115 2.09 -9.42 -7.67
CA SER A 115 2.14 -7.98 -7.46
C SER A 115 0.98 -7.27 -8.16
N GLY A 116 0.66 -7.64 -9.41
CA GLY A 116 -0.47 -7.07 -10.16
C GLY A 116 -1.83 -7.38 -9.53
N VAL A 117 -2.04 -8.62 -9.08
CA VAL A 117 -3.25 -9.02 -8.34
C VAL A 117 -3.39 -8.19 -7.07
N SER A 118 -2.32 -8.07 -6.26
CA SER A 118 -2.39 -7.30 -5.01
C SER A 118 -2.82 -5.84 -5.24
N LYS A 119 -2.45 -5.26 -6.40
CA LYS A 119 -2.80 -3.91 -6.84
C LYS A 119 -4.26 -3.77 -7.22
N VAL A 120 -4.80 -4.67 -8.05
CA VAL A 120 -6.24 -4.61 -8.39
C VAL A 120 -7.10 -4.88 -7.15
N VAL A 121 -6.72 -5.87 -6.34
CA VAL A 121 -7.43 -6.20 -5.10
C VAL A 121 -7.57 -4.98 -4.20
N TRP A 122 -6.53 -4.13 -4.10
CA TRP A 122 -6.62 -2.92 -3.28
C TRP A 122 -7.68 -1.93 -3.75
N PHE A 123 -7.88 -1.76 -5.04
CA PHE A 123 -8.97 -0.89 -5.51
C PHE A 123 -10.37 -1.47 -5.23
N VAL A 124 -10.49 -2.80 -5.16
CA VAL A 124 -11.77 -3.49 -4.93
C VAL A 124 -12.07 -3.62 -3.44
N ARG A 125 -11.07 -3.98 -2.63
CA ARG A 125 -11.15 -4.29 -1.19
C ARG A 125 -9.98 -3.63 -0.43
N PRO A 126 -9.91 -2.29 -0.36
CA PRO A 126 -8.77 -1.60 0.25
C PRO A 126 -8.67 -1.79 1.77
N GLN A 127 -9.79 -1.99 2.47
CA GLN A 127 -9.82 -2.05 3.94
C GLN A 127 -9.03 -3.25 4.48
N GLY A 128 -8.03 -2.98 5.31
CA GLY A 128 -7.14 -3.97 5.90
C GLY A 128 -6.31 -4.75 4.86
N TRP A 129 -6.12 -4.19 3.67
CA TRP A 129 -5.32 -4.78 2.61
C TRP A 129 -4.24 -3.80 2.13
N THR A 130 -3.02 -4.31 1.99
CA THR A 130 -1.85 -3.52 1.58
C THR A 130 -1.22 -4.14 0.34
N LEU A 131 -0.65 -3.32 -0.53
CA LEU A 131 -0.05 -3.79 -1.78
C LEU A 131 1.21 -4.62 -1.52
N TYR A 132 1.47 -5.60 -2.38
CA TYR A 132 2.77 -6.25 -2.42
C TYR A 132 3.70 -5.56 -3.43
N ASP A 133 4.75 -4.94 -2.90
CA ASP A 133 5.79 -4.27 -3.67
C ASP A 133 7.18 -4.61 -3.12
N SER A 134 8.16 -4.72 -4.02
CA SER A 134 9.53 -5.06 -3.64
C SER A 134 10.17 -4.00 -2.72
N PHE A 135 9.84 -2.71 -2.90
CA PHE A 135 10.33 -1.64 -2.03
C PHE A 135 9.62 -1.65 -0.68
N ALA A 136 8.29 -1.82 -0.66
CA ALA A 136 7.54 -1.94 0.60
C ALA A 136 8.07 -3.11 1.45
N ARG A 137 8.36 -4.24 0.81
CA ARG A 137 8.99 -5.38 1.49
C ARG A 137 10.37 -5.04 2.06
N ARG A 138 11.22 -4.33 1.31
CA ARG A 138 12.53 -3.89 1.82
C ARG A 138 12.37 -2.97 3.03
N GLY A 139 11.36 -2.10 3.03
CA GLY A 139 11.05 -1.19 4.14
C GLY A 139 10.65 -1.89 5.44
N LEU A 140 10.14 -3.12 5.39
CA LEU A 140 9.84 -3.92 6.58
C LEU A 140 11.07 -4.57 7.24
N GLY A 141 12.25 -4.47 6.61
CA GLY A 141 13.53 -4.87 7.18
C GLY A 141 14.33 -5.87 6.35
N SER A 142 15.66 -5.83 6.55
CA SER A 142 16.64 -6.66 5.83
C SER A 142 16.54 -8.16 6.11
N SER A 143 15.88 -8.57 7.19
CA SER A 143 15.61 -9.99 7.51
C SER A 143 14.65 -10.66 6.51
N LEU A 144 14.00 -9.88 5.64
CA LEU A 144 13.17 -10.38 4.55
C LEU A 144 13.96 -10.60 3.26
N ARG A 145 15.29 -10.42 3.25
CA ARG A 145 16.21 -10.70 2.13
C ARG A 145 16.45 -12.21 1.95
N ALA A 146 15.41 -13.03 1.98
CA ALA A 146 15.52 -14.43 1.63
C ALA A 146 15.44 -14.60 0.11
N THR A 147 16.30 -15.42 -0.48
CA THR A 147 16.19 -15.82 -1.88
C THR A 147 15.03 -16.81 -2.04
N GLY A 148 14.05 -16.53 -2.91
CA GLY A 148 13.05 -17.52 -3.36
C GLY A 148 11.57 -17.14 -3.23
N ARG A 149 10.69 -18.14 -3.41
CA ARG A 149 9.21 -18.02 -3.51
C ARG A 149 8.52 -17.53 -2.22
N ASP A 150 9.20 -17.48 -1.08
CA ASP A 150 8.61 -17.16 0.23
C ASP A 150 8.60 -15.66 0.59
N GLU A 151 9.12 -14.77 -0.25
CA GLU A 151 9.20 -13.33 0.08
C GLU A 151 7.83 -12.69 0.32
N TYR A 152 6.81 -13.14 -0.42
CA TYR A 152 5.44 -12.67 -0.28
C TYR A 152 4.82 -13.09 1.05
N GLU A 153 4.94 -14.36 1.41
CA GLU A 153 4.42 -14.88 2.66
C GLU A 153 5.10 -14.24 3.86
N LYS A 154 6.42 -14.08 3.82
CA LYS A 154 7.18 -13.40 4.88
C LYS A 154 6.78 -11.93 5.03
N TYR A 155 6.44 -11.25 3.94
CA TYR A 155 5.92 -9.88 3.97
C TYR A 155 4.61 -9.80 4.76
N TYR A 156 3.60 -10.61 4.42
CA TYR A 156 2.30 -10.57 5.11
C TYR A 156 2.36 -11.12 6.54
N ASN A 157 3.15 -12.17 6.81
CA ASN A 157 3.41 -12.63 8.18
C ASN A 157 4.05 -11.54 9.04
N ARG A 158 4.97 -10.75 8.46
CA ARG A 158 5.59 -9.64 9.20
C ARG A 158 4.58 -8.53 9.49
N LEU A 159 3.71 -8.19 8.55
CA LEU A 159 2.65 -7.21 8.75
C LEU A 159 1.65 -7.66 9.82
N ASP A 160 1.26 -8.93 9.78
CA ASP A 160 0.36 -9.52 10.77
C ASP A 160 0.97 -9.50 12.18
N PHE A 161 2.24 -9.90 12.30
CA PHE A 161 3.00 -9.79 13.55
C PHE A 161 3.06 -8.34 14.09
N LEU A 162 3.18 -7.36 13.19
CA LEU A 162 3.16 -5.92 13.54
C LEU A 162 1.74 -5.38 13.79
N ARG A 163 0.72 -6.24 13.79
CA ARG A 163 -0.70 -5.90 13.98
C ARG A 163 -1.18 -4.85 12.98
N PHE A 164 -0.74 -4.96 11.72
CA PHE A 164 -1.11 -4.04 10.65
C PHE A 164 -2.62 -3.76 10.58
N PRO A 165 -3.53 -4.75 10.59
CA PRO A 165 -4.98 -4.47 10.49
C PRO A 165 -5.47 -3.53 11.60
N MET A 166 -5.08 -3.78 12.85
CA MET A 166 -5.44 -2.96 14.01
C MET A 166 -4.88 -1.54 13.90
N ALA A 167 -3.64 -1.37 13.42
CA ALA A 167 -3.07 -0.05 13.21
C ALA A 167 -3.80 0.74 12.11
N MET A 168 -4.26 0.05 11.05
CA MET A 168 -5.01 0.69 9.97
C MET A 168 -6.43 1.10 10.40
N ASP A 169 -7.09 0.32 11.26
CA ASP A 169 -8.38 0.71 11.82
C ASP A 169 -8.26 2.00 12.67
N PHE A 170 -7.22 2.10 13.50
CA PHE A 170 -6.95 3.33 14.25
C PHE A 170 -6.66 4.52 13.32
N ALA A 171 -5.76 4.33 12.34
CA ALA A 171 -5.42 5.39 11.38
C ALA A 171 -6.63 5.84 10.55
N ARG A 172 -7.58 4.94 10.28
CA ARG A 172 -8.83 5.24 9.59
C ARG A 172 -9.70 6.21 10.37
N GLU A 173 -9.81 6.05 11.68
CA GLU A 173 -10.57 6.98 12.54
C GLU A 173 -9.97 8.40 12.47
N VAL A 174 -8.64 8.50 12.52
CA VAL A 174 -7.92 9.78 12.36
C VAL A 174 -8.18 10.40 10.98
N ILE A 175 -8.04 9.62 9.90
CA ILE A 175 -8.28 10.12 8.54
C ILE A 175 -9.73 10.53 8.33
N ALA A 176 -10.69 9.80 8.89
CA ALA A 176 -12.12 10.11 8.79
C ALA A 176 -12.48 11.46 9.44
N ALA A 177 -11.75 11.87 10.47
CA ALA A 177 -11.90 13.18 11.11
C ALA A 177 -11.14 14.31 10.39
N SER A 178 -10.30 13.98 9.41
CA SER A 178 -9.46 14.92 8.70
C SER A 178 -10.19 15.61 7.53
N PRO A 179 -9.59 16.66 6.92
CA PRO A 179 -10.08 17.25 5.66
C PRO A 179 -9.99 16.32 4.45
N PHE A 180 -9.36 15.14 4.59
CA PHE A 180 -9.13 14.18 3.51
C PHE A 180 -9.71 12.78 3.84
N PRO A 181 -11.02 12.67 4.16
CA PRO A 181 -11.62 11.42 4.66
C PRO A 181 -11.68 10.29 3.61
N TYR A 182 -11.35 10.60 2.35
CA TYR A 182 -11.29 9.67 1.23
C TYR A 182 -9.93 8.98 1.08
N LEU A 183 -8.93 9.37 1.87
CA LEU A 183 -7.64 8.69 1.88
C LEU A 183 -7.74 7.36 2.61
N TRP A 184 -6.91 6.41 2.18
CA TRP A 184 -6.88 5.07 2.74
C TRP A 184 -5.58 4.92 3.53
N PRO A 185 -5.63 4.63 4.84
CA PRO A 185 -4.43 4.51 5.66
C PRO A 185 -3.50 3.41 5.13
N GLU A 186 -4.05 2.34 4.54
CA GLU A 186 -3.27 1.26 3.95
C GLU A 186 -2.32 1.74 2.87
N ARG A 187 -2.75 2.71 2.06
CA ARG A 187 -1.95 3.24 0.95
C ARG A 187 -0.89 4.24 1.43
N ILE A 188 -1.20 4.99 2.49
CA ILE A 188 -0.22 5.82 3.18
C ILE A 188 0.86 4.91 3.77
N HIS A 189 0.48 3.81 4.41
CA HIS A 189 1.39 2.82 4.95
C HIS A 189 2.26 2.16 3.86
N ASP A 190 1.67 1.76 2.72
CA ASP A 190 2.44 1.24 1.58
C ASP A 190 3.53 2.22 1.13
N LYS A 191 3.15 3.50 0.94
CA LYS A 191 4.09 4.54 0.48
C LYS A 191 5.17 4.81 1.52
N TYR A 192 4.80 4.81 2.81
CA TYR A 192 5.76 4.88 3.90
C TYR A 192 6.78 3.74 3.81
N LEU A 193 6.33 2.50 3.68
CA LEU A 193 7.23 1.35 3.54
C LEU A 193 8.07 1.42 2.27
N MET A 194 7.49 1.86 1.15
CA MET A 194 8.24 2.03 -0.10
C MET A 194 9.36 3.06 0.05
N LEU A 195 9.09 4.20 0.71
CA LEU A 195 10.10 5.22 0.99
C LEU A 195 11.20 4.65 1.91
N CYS A 196 10.83 3.98 3.00
CA CYS A 196 11.80 3.32 3.88
C CYS A 196 12.67 2.29 3.12
N GLY A 197 12.09 1.55 2.17
CA GLY A 197 12.83 0.58 1.35
C GLY A 197 13.61 1.19 0.18
N HIS A 198 13.42 2.47 -0.12
CA HIS A 198 14.14 3.21 -1.16
C HIS A 198 15.43 3.87 -0.63
N VAL A 199 15.50 4.14 0.68
CA VAL A 199 16.72 4.64 1.30
C VAL A 199 17.77 3.52 1.27
N PRO A 200 18.94 3.72 0.61
CA PRO A 200 20.05 2.76 0.69
C PRO A 200 20.44 2.50 2.16
N ASP A 201 21.12 1.40 2.46
CA ASP A 201 21.66 1.08 3.82
C ASP A 201 22.61 2.16 4.42
N GLN A 202 22.72 3.34 3.81
CA GLN A 202 23.47 4.51 4.28
C GLN A 202 22.55 5.43 5.09
N GLY A 203 22.63 5.33 6.43
CA GLY A 203 22.22 6.37 7.40
C GLY A 203 20.98 7.19 7.07
N LEU A 204 19.86 6.88 7.74
CA LEU A 204 18.50 7.45 7.67
C LEU A 204 18.33 9.00 7.70
N THR A 205 19.39 9.80 7.67
CA THR A 205 19.34 11.17 8.22
C THR A 205 19.34 12.30 7.20
N VAL A 206 19.66 12.10 5.90
CA VAL A 206 20.03 13.25 5.04
C VAL A 206 19.18 13.43 3.76
N VAL A 207 18.47 12.42 3.26
CA VAL A 207 17.83 12.52 1.92
C VAL A 207 16.38 13.04 1.96
N ALA A 208 15.71 12.99 3.11
CA ALA A 208 14.28 13.29 3.15
C ALA A 208 13.95 14.80 3.23
N ASP A 209 14.79 15.62 3.85
CA ASP A 209 14.46 17.04 4.11
C ASP A 209 14.46 17.86 2.82
N ASP A 210 15.40 17.62 1.90
CA ASP A 210 15.43 18.31 0.60
C ASP A 210 14.29 17.87 -0.34
N ALA A 211 13.95 16.58 -0.35
CA ALA A 211 12.80 16.07 -1.10
C ALA A 211 11.47 16.56 -0.52
N HIS A 212 11.45 16.79 0.79
CA HIS A 212 10.33 17.27 1.54
C HIS A 212 9.98 18.73 1.22
N ASP A 213 10.97 19.63 1.30
CA ASP A 213 10.76 21.05 0.98
C ASP A 213 10.40 21.24 -0.50
N ALA A 214 11.03 20.47 -1.40
CA ALA A 214 10.67 20.49 -2.83
C ALA A 214 9.23 20.01 -3.10
N LEU A 215 8.74 18.99 -2.38
CA LEU A 215 7.37 18.50 -2.51
C LEU A 215 6.35 19.51 -1.96
N LEU A 216 6.67 20.18 -0.85
CA LEU A 216 5.82 21.22 -0.28
C LEU A 216 5.79 22.49 -1.11
N ASP A 217 6.92 22.93 -1.65
CA ASP A 217 6.97 24.12 -2.51
C ASP A 217 6.21 23.89 -3.80
N LEU A 218 6.38 22.70 -4.41
CA LEU A 218 5.59 22.30 -5.56
C LEU A 218 4.10 22.29 -5.20
N TRP A 219 3.71 21.70 -4.08
CA TRP A 219 2.31 21.55 -3.71
C TRP A 219 1.66 22.87 -3.26
N SER A 220 2.33 23.64 -2.41
CA SER A 220 1.84 24.94 -1.96
C SER A 220 1.60 25.90 -3.13
N GLY A 221 2.43 25.82 -4.18
CA GLY A 221 2.22 26.53 -5.44
C GLY A 221 0.94 26.12 -6.19
N PHE A 222 0.54 24.84 -6.12
CA PHE A 222 -0.66 24.32 -6.80
C PHE A 222 -1.96 24.42 -5.98
N HIS A 223 -1.90 24.27 -4.66
CA HIS A 223 -3.09 24.07 -3.82
C HIS A 223 -3.19 25.04 -2.62
N GLY A 224 -2.18 25.88 -2.40
CA GLY A 224 -2.20 26.95 -1.39
C GLY A 224 -1.83 26.51 0.04
N PRO A 225 -1.45 27.47 0.91
CA PRO A 225 -0.87 27.20 2.23
C PRO A 225 -1.82 26.52 3.22
N LYS A 226 -3.13 26.69 3.06
CA LYS A 226 -4.15 26.07 3.92
C LYS A 226 -4.12 24.53 3.85
N ILE A 227 -3.89 23.97 2.66
CA ILE A 227 -3.84 22.51 2.47
C ILE A 227 -2.57 21.93 3.10
N VAL A 228 -1.44 22.64 3.03
CA VAL A 228 -0.20 22.23 3.70
C VAL A 228 -0.40 22.12 5.21
N THR A 229 -1.00 23.13 5.85
CA THR A 229 -1.29 23.08 7.29
C THR A 229 -2.22 21.91 7.66
N GLN A 230 -3.21 21.59 6.81
CA GLN A 230 -4.10 20.46 7.04
C GLN A 230 -3.37 19.11 6.95
N ILE A 231 -2.41 18.98 6.03
CA ILE A 231 -1.55 17.80 5.93
C ILE A 231 -0.65 17.68 7.17
N GLU A 232 -0.08 18.78 7.66
CA GLU A 232 0.72 18.76 8.89
C GLU A 232 -0.06 18.27 10.09
N THR A 233 -1.26 18.80 10.29
CA THR A 233 -2.14 18.37 11.38
C THR A 233 -2.45 16.88 11.26
N LEU A 234 -2.80 16.40 10.07
CA LEU A 234 -3.08 14.99 9.83
C LEU A 234 -1.85 14.11 10.14
N VAL A 235 -0.66 14.50 9.68
CA VAL A 235 0.58 13.76 9.95
C VAL A 235 0.87 13.71 11.43
N ASP A 236 0.71 14.83 12.14
CA ASP A 236 0.93 14.89 13.58
C ASP A 236 -0.03 14.00 14.35
N GLU A 237 -1.31 13.97 13.96
CA GLU A 237 -2.31 13.08 14.54
C GLU A 237 -1.98 11.61 14.26
N LEU A 238 -1.57 11.27 13.04
CA LEU A 238 -1.14 9.91 12.68
C LEU A 238 0.16 9.49 13.41
N VAL A 239 1.07 10.40 13.69
CA VAL A 239 2.29 10.08 14.46
C VAL A 239 1.95 9.86 15.93
N ARG A 240 1.07 10.68 16.52
CA ARG A 240 0.58 10.48 17.89
C ARG A 240 -0.12 9.14 18.02
N ALA A 241 -1.02 8.83 17.10
CA ALA A 241 -1.70 7.55 16.97
C ALA A 241 -0.74 6.35 17.04
N VAL A 242 0.29 6.36 16.20
CA VAL A 242 1.30 5.28 16.13
C VAL A 242 2.08 5.18 17.44
N CYS A 243 2.48 6.31 18.01
CA CYS A 243 3.24 6.34 19.26
C CYS A 243 2.43 5.84 20.46
N ASP A 244 1.15 6.21 20.54
CA ASP A 244 0.26 5.80 21.62
C ASP A 244 -0.05 4.30 21.52
N GLN A 245 -0.22 3.77 20.30
CA GLN A 245 -0.34 2.33 20.07
C GLN A 245 0.90 1.56 20.51
N GLN A 246 2.10 2.05 20.17
CA GLN A 246 3.36 1.41 20.60
C GLN A 246 3.55 1.45 22.12
N ALA A 247 3.18 2.57 22.76
CA ALA A 247 3.19 2.68 24.22
C ALA A 247 2.23 1.68 24.86
N PHE A 248 1.00 1.57 24.32
CA PHE A 248 0.03 0.56 24.77
C PHE A 248 0.55 -0.87 24.64
N GLN A 249 1.21 -1.20 23.52
CA GLN A 249 1.82 -2.51 23.29
C GLN A 249 2.95 -2.82 24.29
N ALA A 250 3.80 -1.84 24.62
CA ALA A 250 4.86 -2.00 25.61
C ALA A 250 4.34 -2.27 27.04
N HIS A 251 3.09 -1.87 27.33
CA HIS A 251 2.44 -2.07 28.62
C HIS A 251 1.55 -3.32 28.69
N THR A 252 1.11 -3.88 27.56
CA THR A 252 0.19 -5.03 27.50
C THR A 252 0.85 -6.36 27.17
N LEU A 253 2.07 -6.36 26.62
CA LEU A 253 2.84 -7.59 26.49
C LEU A 253 3.42 -7.97 27.87
N PRO A 254 3.17 -9.19 28.39
CA PRO A 254 3.87 -9.65 29.58
C PRO A 254 5.36 -9.53 29.32
N ARG A 255 6.08 -8.80 30.18
CA ARG A 255 7.53 -8.82 30.17
C ARG A 255 7.92 -10.28 30.34
N GLY A 256 8.42 -10.88 29.26
CA GLY A 256 8.74 -12.31 29.23
C GLY A 256 9.56 -12.69 30.45
N GLN A 257 9.04 -13.69 31.15
CA GLN A 257 9.81 -14.65 31.94
C GLN A 257 10.77 -15.40 31.02
#